data_AF-A0A4Q7Q2R8-F1
#
_entry.id   AF-A0A4Q7Q2R8-F1
#
_cell.length_a   1.000
_cell.length_b   1.000
_cell.length_c   1.000
_cell.angle_alpha   90.00
_cell.angle_beta   90.00
_cell.angle_gamma   90.00
#
_symmetry.space_group_name_H-M   'P 1'
#
loop_
_entity.id
_entity.type
_entity.pdbx_description
1 polymer ?
#
loop_
_entity_poly.entity_id
_entity_poly.type
_entity_poly.pdbx_seq_one_letter_code
_entity_poly.pdbx_strand_id
1 'polypeptide(L)'
;MLNVAGILAPAVALVPTPGQGTCHSVPVALGDAAANVANNMLALFVVGVPCLLLTAVFIARDRIRQPAGWTPMYVLGLAVAVVIFGGGLAWFFVDRSGFIGNAHYAAAIVMFLCIVAVVLLNAEQFRRKQRKHAIPHSPANRYSVIAVAMVVVPLLMFGWKKIFGWDHAVLWIEGTLILLFAAFWISQTQELWNEGIRQELPRSQATPSPLRSSAVE
;
A
#
# COMPACT_ATOMS: atom_id res chain seq x y z
N MET A 1 5.32 -1.86 3.71
CA MET A 1 4.41 -0.87 3.08
C MET A 1 3.15 -1.53 2.55
N LEU A 2 3.22 -2.59 1.74
CA LEU A 2 2.02 -3.33 1.31
C LEU A 2 1.18 -3.89 2.47
N ASN A 3 1.80 -4.42 3.54
CA ASN A 3 1.06 -4.87 4.72
C ASN A 3 0.28 -3.73 5.40
N VAL A 4 0.86 -2.52 5.43
CA VAL A 4 0.21 -1.33 5.99
C VAL A 4 -0.97 -0.91 5.12
N ALA A 5 -0.79 -0.89 3.79
CA ALA A 5 -1.88 -0.67 2.85
C ALA A 5 -3.00 -1.72 3.02
N GLY A 6 -2.65 -2.98 3.22
CA GLY A 6 -3.61 -4.07 3.46
C GLY A 6 -4.42 -3.91 4.75
N ILE A 7 -3.83 -3.38 5.82
CA ILE A 7 -4.56 -3.08 7.08
C ILE A 7 -5.62 -2.00 6.88
N LEU A 8 -5.41 -1.07 5.95
CA LEU A 8 -6.31 0.05 5.66
C LEU A 8 -7.45 -0.32 4.70
N ALA A 9 -7.27 -1.36 3.88
CA ALA A 9 -8.23 -1.75 2.86
C ALA A 9 -9.65 -2.06 3.41
N PRO A 10 -9.83 -2.76 4.55
CA PRO A 10 -11.15 -2.94 5.13
C PRO A 10 -11.83 -1.61 5.51
N ALA A 11 -11.09 -0.62 6.00
CA ALA A 11 -11.68 0.68 6.33
C ALA A 11 -12.18 1.42 5.09
N VAL A 12 -11.42 1.37 3.98
CA VAL A 12 -11.85 1.90 2.68
C VAL A 12 -13.11 1.19 2.17
N ALA A 13 -13.20 -0.12 2.36
CA ALA A 13 -14.33 -0.93 1.90
C ALA A 13 -15.60 -0.79 2.77
N LEU A 14 -15.45 -0.66 4.09
CA LEU A 14 -16.55 -0.68 5.04
C LEU A 14 -17.08 0.71 5.41
N VAL A 15 -16.32 1.77 5.12
CA VAL A 15 -16.75 3.16 5.28
C VAL A 15 -16.98 3.76 3.90
N PRO A 16 -18.21 4.15 3.52
CA PRO A 16 -18.47 4.74 2.21
C PRO A 16 -17.91 6.17 2.11
N THR A 17 -17.68 6.63 0.88
CA THR A 17 -17.43 8.05 0.61
C THR A 17 -18.68 8.88 0.94
N PRO A 18 -18.54 10.12 1.44
CA PRO A 18 -19.67 11.04 1.61
C PRO A 18 -20.44 11.28 0.31
N GLY A 19 -21.76 11.52 0.42
CA GLY A 19 -22.62 11.74 -0.75
C GLY A 19 -23.12 10.45 -1.42
N GLN A 20 -23.14 9.34 -0.70
CA GLN A 20 -23.73 8.07 -1.15
C GLN A 20 -25.13 8.25 -1.74
N GLY A 21 -25.42 7.52 -2.83
CA GLY A 21 -26.72 7.53 -3.48
C GLY A 21 -27.03 8.77 -4.33
N THR A 22 -26.08 9.69 -4.51
CA THR A 22 -26.21 10.78 -5.50
C THR A 22 -26.04 10.28 -6.94
N CYS A 23 -25.45 9.11 -7.14
CA CYS A 23 -25.27 8.46 -8.43
C CYS A 23 -26.04 7.13 -8.45
N HIS A 24 -27.25 7.16 -9.01
CA HIS A 24 -28.08 5.98 -9.17
C HIS A 24 -28.86 6.06 -10.49
N SER A 25 -28.91 4.94 -11.23
CA SER A 25 -29.73 4.82 -12.46
C SER A 25 -31.17 4.36 -12.18
N VAL A 26 -31.44 3.91 -10.95
CA VAL A 26 -32.73 3.45 -10.45
C VAL A 26 -32.92 3.91 -9.00
N PRO A 27 -34.15 4.12 -8.50
CA PRO A 27 -34.36 4.49 -7.10
C PRO A 27 -33.76 3.43 -6.17
N VAL A 28 -32.70 3.81 -5.45
CA VAL A 28 -32.09 2.95 -4.43
C VAL A 28 -32.57 3.42 -3.07
N ALA A 29 -33.24 2.54 -2.33
CA ALA A 29 -33.46 2.76 -0.91
C ALA A 29 -32.10 2.70 -0.20
N LEU A 30 -31.52 3.88 0.06
CA LEU A 30 -30.29 3.97 0.85
C LEU A 30 -30.65 3.57 2.27
N GLY A 31 -30.12 2.43 2.72
CA GLY A 31 -30.22 2.05 4.13
C GLY A 31 -29.49 3.05 5.03
N ASP A 32 -29.65 2.91 6.34
CA ASP A 32 -28.90 3.72 7.31
C ASP A 32 -27.41 3.35 7.26
N ALA A 33 -26.65 4.15 6.50
CA ALA A 33 -25.22 3.94 6.35
C ALA A 33 -24.47 4.09 7.67
N ALA A 34 -24.94 4.93 8.59
CA ALA A 34 -24.29 5.07 9.89
C ALA A 34 -24.42 3.76 10.68
N ALA A 35 -25.59 3.12 10.64
CA ALA A 35 -25.82 1.80 11.22
C ALA A 35 -24.98 0.70 10.54
N ASN A 36 -24.89 0.70 9.21
CA ASN A 36 -24.06 -0.26 8.47
C ASN A 36 -22.58 -0.11 8.82
N VAL A 37 -22.06 1.12 8.85
CA VAL A 37 -20.68 1.39 9.27
C VAL A 37 -20.47 0.97 10.73
N ALA A 38 -21.45 1.16 11.61
CA ALA A 38 -21.39 0.71 13.00
C ALA A 38 -21.26 -0.79 13.12
N ASN A 39 -22.14 -1.54 12.47
CA ASN A 39 -22.12 -2.98 12.51
C ASN A 39 -20.81 -3.55 11.92
N ASN A 40 -20.43 -3.12 10.72
CA ASN A 40 -19.31 -3.69 9.99
C ASN A 40 -17.95 -3.37 10.62
N MET A 41 -17.74 -2.12 11.04
CA MET A 41 -16.49 -1.75 11.70
C MET A 41 -16.38 -2.31 13.10
N LEU A 42 -17.50 -2.43 13.85
CA LEU A 42 -17.48 -3.12 15.13
C LEU A 42 -17.06 -4.57 14.96
N ALA A 43 -17.61 -5.27 13.96
CA ALA A 43 -17.18 -6.63 13.62
C ALA A 43 -15.70 -6.69 13.26
N LEU A 44 -15.20 -5.75 12.44
CA LEU A 44 -13.78 -5.65 12.11
C LEU A 44 -12.91 -5.48 13.37
N PHE A 45 -13.33 -4.64 14.32
CA PHE A 45 -12.59 -4.42 15.55
C PHE A 45 -12.60 -5.65 16.47
N VAL A 46 -13.76 -6.29 16.62
CA VAL A 46 -13.91 -7.52 17.42
C VAL A 46 -13.01 -8.63 16.90
N VAL A 47 -12.89 -8.80 15.58
CA VAL A 47 -12.00 -9.79 14.97
C VAL A 47 -10.54 -9.32 14.95
N GLY A 48 -10.29 -8.03 14.78
CA GLY A 48 -8.94 -7.48 14.67
C GLY A 48 -8.13 -7.57 15.97
N VAL A 49 -8.78 -7.40 17.13
CA VAL A 49 -8.13 -7.52 18.45
C VAL A 49 -7.47 -8.89 18.65
N PRO A 50 -8.18 -10.03 18.54
CA PRO A 50 -7.55 -11.35 18.69
C PRO A 50 -6.49 -11.61 17.61
N CYS A 51 -6.67 -11.13 16.38
CA CYS A 51 -5.64 -11.24 15.35
C CYS A 51 -4.33 -10.51 15.72
N LEU A 52 -4.42 -9.30 16.29
CA LEU A 52 -3.25 -8.55 16.78
C LEU A 52 -2.59 -9.23 17.97
N LEU A 53 -3.37 -9.75 18.92
CA LEU A 53 -2.86 -10.51 20.05
C LEU A 53 -2.14 -11.79 19.61
N LEU A 54 -2.73 -12.55 18.70
CA LEU A 54 -2.09 -13.75 18.13
C LEU A 54 -0.80 -13.40 17.41
N THR A 55 -0.77 -12.30 16.65
CA THR A 55 0.44 -11.80 15.99
C THR A 55 1.53 -11.47 17.02
N ALA A 56 1.18 -10.80 18.13
CA ALA A 56 2.11 -10.50 19.21
C ALA A 56 2.66 -11.78 19.86
N VAL A 57 1.79 -12.77 20.12
CA VAL A 57 2.18 -14.08 20.67
C VAL A 57 3.13 -14.80 19.72
N PHE A 58 2.87 -14.79 18.42
CA PHE A 58 3.76 -15.42 17.44
C PHE A 58 5.12 -14.73 17.36
N ILE A 59 5.16 -13.39 17.36
CA ILE A 59 6.43 -12.64 17.37
C ILE A 59 7.24 -12.94 18.64
N ALA A 60 6.58 -13.00 19.81
CA ALA A 60 7.23 -13.34 21.06
C ALA A 60 7.76 -14.78 21.08
N ARG A 61 6.95 -15.73 20.59
CA ARG A 61 7.33 -17.14 20.49
C ARG A 61 8.49 -17.35 19.51
N ASP A 62 8.49 -16.64 18.39
CA ASP A 62 9.55 -16.72 17.39
C ASP A 62 10.88 -16.20 17.93
N ARG A 63 10.85 -15.10 18.71
CA ARG A 63 12.03 -14.59 19.41
C ARG A 63 12.68 -15.62 20.34
N ILE A 64 11.87 -16.43 21.02
CA ILE A 64 12.35 -17.46 21.96
C ILE A 64 12.85 -18.70 21.20
N ARG A 65 12.13 -19.14 20.15
CA ARG A 65 12.42 -20.40 19.45
C ARG A 65 13.48 -20.27 18.37
N GLN A 66 13.58 -19.11 17.72
CA GLN A 66 14.48 -18.86 16.59
C GLN A 66 15.21 -17.52 16.73
N PRO A 67 16.03 -17.33 17.78
CA PRO A 67 16.67 -16.05 18.05
C PRO A 67 17.57 -15.56 16.92
N ALA A 68 18.15 -16.48 16.13
CA ALA A 68 19.02 -16.15 15.00
C ALA A 68 18.30 -15.54 13.79
N GLY A 69 17.00 -15.83 13.59
CA GLY A 69 16.19 -15.30 12.49
C GLY A 69 15.35 -14.07 12.88
N TRP A 70 15.39 -13.69 14.16
CA TRP A 70 14.55 -12.61 14.67
C TRP A 70 15.07 -11.25 14.25
N THR A 71 14.16 -10.38 13.78
CA THR A 71 14.51 -9.01 13.42
C THR A 71 13.64 -8.01 14.18
N PRO A 72 14.17 -6.84 14.56
CA PRO A 72 13.39 -5.79 15.21
C PRO A 72 12.26 -5.25 14.31
N MET A 73 12.31 -5.53 13.01
CA MET A 73 11.29 -5.12 12.04
C MET A 73 9.91 -5.75 12.33
N TYR A 74 9.87 -6.92 12.97
CA TYR A 74 8.61 -7.53 13.40
C TYR A 74 7.90 -6.70 14.46
N VAL A 75 8.65 -6.18 15.45
CA VAL A 75 8.09 -5.32 16.50
C VAL A 75 7.65 -3.99 15.92
N LEU A 76 8.44 -3.42 15.01
CA LEU A 76 8.06 -2.20 14.32
C LEU A 76 6.77 -2.39 13.50
N GLY A 77 6.66 -3.50 12.77
CA GLY A 77 5.45 -3.86 12.03
C GLY A 77 4.21 -4.00 12.93
N LEU A 78 4.35 -4.69 14.06
CA LEU A 78 3.29 -4.82 15.06
C LEU A 78 2.92 -3.47 15.67
N ALA A 79 3.89 -2.64 16.04
CA ALA A 79 3.65 -1.32 16.61
C ALA A 79 2.87 -0.42 15.63
N VAL A 80 3.26 -0.41 14.35
CA VAL A 80 2.52 0.32 13.31
C VAL A 80 1.09 -0.20 13.17
N ALA A 81 0.90 -1.53 13.16
CA ALA A 81 -0.43 -2.13 13.07
C ALA A 81 -1.31 -1.76 14.27
N VAL A 82 -0.76 -1.80 15.49
CA VAL A 82 -1.45 -1.41 16.73
C VAL A 82 -1.81 0.07 16.72
N VAL A 83 -0.91 0.95 16.26
CA VAL A 83 -1.19 2.39 16.18
C VAL A 83 -2.31 2.69 15.18
N ILE A 84 -2.27 2.09 13.99
CA ILE A 84 -3.31 2.30 12.97
C ILE A 84 -4.65 1.74 13.45
N PHE A 85 -4.67 0.50 13.93
CA PHE A 85 -5.87 -0.16 14.40
C PHE A 85 -6.45 0.52 15.63
N GLY A 86 -5.62 0.77 16.64
CA GLY A 86 -5.99 1.44 17.88
C GLY A 86 -6.42 2.89 17.66
N GLY A 87 -5.76 3.62 16.76
CA GLY A 87 -6.16 4.95 16.35
C GLY A 87 -7.52 4.96 15.66
N GLY A 88 -7.77 4.03 14.74
CA GLY A 88 -9.07 3.85 14.09
C GLY A 88 -10.17 3.48 15.09
N LEU A 89 -9.89 2.56 16.02
CA LEU A 89 -10.79 2.17 17.10
C LEU A 89 -11.14 3.34 18.01
N ALA A 90 -10.12 4.08 18.48
CA ALA A 90 -10.32 5.24 19.33
C ALA A 90 -11.14 6.32 18.61
N TRP A 91 -10.81 6.63 17.35
CA TRP A 91 -11.56 7.59 16.56
C TRP A 91 -13.03 7.20 16.41
N PHE A 92 -13.30 5.93 16.11
CA PHE A 92 -14.65 5.39 15.95
C PHE A 92 -15.55 5.55 17.19
N PHE A 93 -14.98 5.45 18.39
CA PHE A 93 -15.71 5.57 19.65
C PHE A 93 -15.74 6.99 20.22
N VAL A 94 -14.71 7.80 19.98
CA VAL A 94 -14.60 9.16 20.52
C VAL A 94 -15.33 10.18 19.64
N ASP A 95 -15.17 10.09 18.31
CA ASP A 95 -15.75 11.03 17.35
C ASP A 95 -16.38 10.26 16.18
N ARG A 96 -17.56 9.73 16.46
CA ARG A 96 -18.30 8.87 15.53
C ARG A 96 -18.66 9.56 14.22
N SER A 97 -19.10 10.80 14.31
CA SER A 97 -19.53 11.58 13.15
C SER A 97 -18.33 11.95 12.27
N GLY A 98 -17.22 12.39 12.86
CA GLY A 98 -15.99 12.64 12.12
C GLY A 98 -15.42 11.39 11.49
N PHE A 99 -15.51 10.23 12.17
CA PHE A 99 -15.11 8.94 11.61
C PHE A 99 -15.92 8.60 10.36
N ILE A 100 -17.26 8.66 10.43
CA ILE A 100 -18.13 8.36 9.28
C ILE A 100 -17.87 9.32 8.11
N GLY A 101 -17.58 10.60 8.40
CA GLY A 101 -17.32 11.60 7.37
C GLY A 101 -15.96 11.49 6.67
N ASN A 102 -14.94 10.95 7.35
CA ASN A 102 -13.55 11.11 6.91
C ASN A 102 -12.71 9.82 6.89
N ALA A 103 -13.11 8.76 7.58
CA ALA A 103 -12.28 7.56 7.73
C ALA A 103 -11.97 6.89 6.38
N HIS A 104 -12.91 6.92 5.43
CA HIS A 104 -12.68 6.45 4.06
C HIS A 104 -11.50 7.19 3.42
N TYR A 105 -11.55 8.53 3.37
CA TYR A 105 -10.51 9.34 2.74
C TYR A 105 -9.16 9.19 3.45
N ALA A 106 -9.16 9.19 4.78
CA ALA A 106 -7.94 9.00 5.56
C ALA A 106 -7.28 7.65 5.22
N ALA A 107 -8.07 6.56 5.22
CA ALA A 107 -7.57 5.23 4.90
C ALA A 107 -7.11 5.12 3.44
N ALA A 108 -7.90 5.63 2.49
CA ALA A 108 -7.60 5.58 1.06
C ALA A 108 -6.31 6.34 0.73
N ILE A 109 -6.14 7.56 1.25
CA ILE A 109 -4.92 8.37 1.04
C ILE A 109 -3.69 7.61 1.55
N VAL A 110 -3.71 7.15 2.79
CA VAL A 110 -2.54 6.45 3.38
C VAL A 110 -2.27 5.14 2.64
N MET A 111 -3.31 4.39 2.26
CA MET A 111 -3.21 3.15 1.49
C MET A 111 -2.54 3.40 0.13
N PHE A 112 -3.02 4.37 -0.64
CA PHE A 112 -2.46 4.67 -1.96
C PHE A 112 -1.06 5.28 -1.88
N LEU A 113 -0.75 6.11 -0.88
CA LEU A 113 0.62 6.58 -0.64
C LEU A 113 1.58 5.41 -0.38
N CYS A 114 1.16 4.45 0.44
CA CYS A 114 1.94 3.23 0.68
C CYS A 114 2.14 2.41 -0.59
N ILE A 115 1.12 2.27 -1.43
CA ILE A 115 1.21 1.56 -2.71
C ILE A 115 2.15 2.29 -3.67
N VAL A 116 1.98 3.60 -3.86
CA VAL A 116 2.84 4.43 -4.71
C VAL A 116 4.30 4.32 -4.28
N ALA A 117 4.58 4.39 -2.97
CA ALA A 117 5.93 4.19 -2.44
C ALA A 117 6.52 2.83 -2.84
N VAL A 118 5.72 1.75 -2.79
CA VAL A 118 6.15 0.41 -3.21
C VAL A 118 6.45 0.35 -4.70
N VAL A 119 5.61 0.96 -5.54
CA VAL A 119 5.81 0.98 -7.00
C VAL A 119 7.06 1.79 -7.35
N LEU A 120 7.32 2.92 -6.68
CA LEU A 120 8.53 3.72 -6.84
C LEU A 120 9.80 2.94 -6.48
N LEU A 121 9.78 2.24 -5.34
CA LEU A 121 10.89 1.38 -4.92
C LEU A 121 11.14 0.25 -5.94
N ASN A 122 10.07 -0.36 -6.46
CA ASN A 122 10.18 -1.39 -7.49
C ASN A 122 10.73 -0.83 -8.81
N ALA A 123 10.33 0.39 -9.19
CA ALA A 123 10.85 1.05 -10.38
C ALA A 123 12.34 1.32 -10.26
N GLU A 124 12.81 1.77 -9.10
CA GLU A 124 14.22 2.01 -8.86
C GLU A 124 15.04 0.72 -8.83
N GLN A 125 14.55 -0.32 -8.16
CA GLN A 125 15.18 -1.64 -8.15
C GLN A 125 15.31 -2.23 -9.57
N PHE A 126 14.27 -2.10 -10.40
CA PHE A 126 14.31 -2.57 -11.78
C PHE A 126 15.29 -1.76 -12.64
N ARG A 127 15.34 -0.43 -12.46
CA ARG A 127 16.31 0.45 -13.13
C ARG A 127 17.75 0.05 -12.81
N ARG A 128 18.03 -0.29 -11.54
CA ARG A 128 19.33 -0.78 -11.10
C ARG A 128 19.66 -2.15 -11.73
N LYS A 129 18.69 -3.07 -11.84
CA LYS A 129 18.84 -4.38 -12.52
C LYS A 129 19.21 -4.19 -13.99
N GLN A 130 18.52 -3.30 -14.71
CA GLN A 130 18.81 -3.00 -16.12
C GLN A 130 20.21 -2.40 -16.33
N ARG A 131 20.61 -1.43 -15.51
CA ARG A 131 21.95 -0.81 -15.59
C ARG A 131 23.08 -1.81 -15.39
N LYS A 132 22.93 -2.75 -14.44
CA LYS A 132 23.94 -3.77 -14.17
C LYS A 132 24.15 -4.75 -15.33
N HIS A 133 23.12 -5.02 -16.12
CA HIS A 133 23.18 -6.01 -17.21
C HIS A 133 23.43 -5.37 -18.59
N ALA A 134 23.73 -4.07 -18.66
CA ALA A 134 24.09 -3.32 -19.88
C ALA A 134 23.25 -3.67 -21.13
N ILE A 135 21.93 -3.84 -20.95
CA ILE A 135 21.04 -4.23 -22.05
C ILE A 135 20.83 -3.00 -22.98
N PRO A 136 21.37 -2.98 -24.21
CA PRO A 136 21.51 -1.75 -25.01
C PRO A 136 20.19 -1.14 -25.51
N HIS A 137 19.10 -1.91 -25.47
CA HIS A 137 17.77 -1.50 -25.95
C HIS A 137 16.67 -1.90 -24.95
N SER A 138 16.85 -1.59 -23.67
CA SER A 138 15.81 -1.93 -22.70
C SER A 138 14.59 -1.03 -22.92
N PRO A 139 13.39 -1.60 -23.16
CA PRO A 139 12.16 -0.81 -23.26
C PRO A 139 11.97 -0.01 -21.98
N ALA A 140 11.29 1.13 -22.09
CA ALA A 140 11.00 2.03 -20.97
C ALA A 140 10.60 1.22 -19.74
N ASN A 141 11.23 1.51 -18.59
CA ASN A 141 10.98 0.80 -17.34
C ASN A 141 9.49 0.83 -17.02
N ARG A 142 8.79 -0.29 -17.26
CA ARG A 142 7.33 -0.41 -17.10
C ARG A 142 6.87 0.02 -15.71
N TYR A 143 7.68 -0.23 -14.67
CA TYR A 143 7.39 0.23 -13.31
C TYR A 143 7.50 1.74 -13.16
N SER A 144 8.41 2.40 -13.88
CA SER A 144 8.49 3.87 -13.90
C SER A 144 7.27 4.48 -14.57
N VAL A 145 6.77 3.88 -15.67
CA VAL A 145 5.54 4.35 -16.34
C VAL A 145 4.35 4.26 -15.39
N ILE A 146 4.17 3.10 -14.73
CA ILE A 146 3.08 2.92 -13.77
C ILE A 146 3.24 3.88 -12.58
N ALA A 147 4.44 4.02 -12.01
CA ALA A 147 4.70 4.93 -10.90
C ALA A 147 4.33 6.38 -11.22
N VAL A 148 4.74 6.88 -12.40
CA VAL A 148 4.41 8.23 -12.86
C VAL A 148 2.89 8.35 -13.06
N ALA A 149 2.25 7.37 -13.69
CA ALA A 149 0.80 7.38 -13.91
C ALA A 149 0.02 7.42 -12.59
N MET A 150 0.45 6.68 -11.57
CA MET A 150 -0.21 6.65 -10.24
C MET A 150 -0.13 7.99 -9.49
N VAL A 151 0.73 8.91 -9.91
CA VAL A 151 0.82 10.26 -9.31
C VAL A 151 0.17 11.29 -10.21
N VAL A 152 0.55 11.32 -11.49
CA VAL A 152 0.15 12.36 -12.44
C VAL A 152 -1.34 12.28 -12.75
N VAL A 153 -1.87 11.08 -13.01
CA VAL A 153 -3.28 10.94 -13.44
C VAL A 153 -4.26 11.41 -12.34
N PRO A 154 -4.13 10.99 -11.06
CA PRO A 154 -4.97 11.53 -9.99
C PRO A 154 -4.86 13.04 -9.80
N LEU A 155 -3.66 13.62 -9.92
CA LEU A 155 -3.47 15.07 -9.77
C LEU A 155 -4.15 15.85 -10.90
N LEU A 156 -4.07 15.37 -12.14
CA LEU A 156 -4.78 15.97 -13.27
C LEU A 156 -6.29 15.87 -13.09
N MET A 157 -6.81 14.70 -12.67
CA MET A 157 -8.23 14.49 -12.40
C MET A 157 -8.74 15.37 -11.26
N PHE A 158 -7.95 15.52 -10.20
CA PHE A 158 -8.27 16.40 -9.08
C PHE A 158 -8.24 17.89 -9.50
N GLY A 159 -7.25 18.29 -10.30
CA GLY A 159 -7.20 19.64 -10.88
C GLY A 159 -8.40 19.93 -11.78
N TRP A 160 -8.76 18.98 -12.64
CA TRP A 160 -9.94 19.08 -13.49
C TRP A 160 -11.22 19.25 -12.69
N LYS A 161 -11.42 18.43 -11.65
CA LYS A 161 -12.52 18.56 -10.70
C LYS A 161 -12.62 19.97 -10.11
N LYS A 162 -11.49 20.57 -9.72
CA LYS A 162 -11.45 21.90 -9.10
C LYS A 162 -11.80 23.03 -10.06
N ILE A 163 -11.47 22.90 -11.34
CA ILE A 163 -11.70 23.95 -12.35
C ILE A 163 -13.09 23.84 -12.96
N PHE A 164 -13.53 22.63 -13.34
CA PHE A 164 -14.73 22.43 -14.14
C PHE A 164 -15.91 21.82 -13.37
N GLY A 165 -15.68 21.38 -12.13
CA GLY A 165 -16.65 20.59 -11.38
C GLY A 165 -16.71 19.15 -11.91
N TRP A 166 -16.62 18.17 -11.01
CA TRP A 166 -16.79 16.77 -11.38
C TRP A 166 -17.20 15.93 -10.17
N ASP A 167 -18.49 15.63 -10.08
CA ASP A 167 -19.09 14.99 -8.90
C ASP A 167 -18.55 13.57 -8.67
N HIS A 168 -18.18 12.86 -9.74
CA HIS A 168 -17.70 11.47 -9.68
C HIS A 168 -16.18 11.35 -9.77
N ALA A 169 -15.43 12.45 -9.66
CA ALA A 169 -13.97 12.43 -9.78
C ALA A 169 -13.30 11.42 -8.85
N VAL A 170 -13.80 11.28 -7.62
CA VAL A 170 -13.23 10.38 -6.61
C VAL A 170 -13.29 8.93 -7.09
N LEU A 171 -14.45 8.50 -7.60
CA LEU A 171 -14.64 7.15 -8.15
C LEU A 171 -13.64 6.85 -9.27
N TRP A 172 -13.47 7.79 -10.20
CA TRP A 172 -12.56 7.61 -11.32
C TRP A 172 -11.08 7.65 -10.90
N ILE A 173 -10.73 8.49 -9.93
CA ILE A 173 -9.38 8.53 -9.34
C ILE A 173 -9.05 7.18 -8.69
N GLU A 174 -9.92 6.69 -7.80
CA GLU A 174 -9.72 5.44 -7.09
C GLU A 174 -9.72 4.24 -8.04
N GLY A 175 -10.66 4.19 -8.98
CA GLY A 175 -10.72 3.15 -10.02
C GLY A 175 -9.44 3.11 -10.86
N THR A 176 -8.94 4.28 -11.28
CA THR A 176 -7.68 4.37 -12.04
C THR A 176 -6.49 3.90 -11.21
N LEU A 177 -6.40 4.30 -9.94
CA LEU A 177 -5.34 3.87 -9.04
C LEU A 177 -5.36 2.35 -8.78
N ILE A 178 -6.54 1.75 -8.62
CA ILE A 178 -6.71 0.30 -8.47
C ILE A 178 -6.28 -0.42 -9.75
N LEU A 179 -6.68 0.06 -10.93
CA LEU A 179 -6.29 -0.52 -12.22
C LEU A 179 -4.76 -0.45 -12.42
N LEU A 180 -4.14 0.67 -12.09
CA LEU A 180 -2.68 0.83 -12.16
C LEU A 180 -1.97 -0.09 -11.16
N PHE A 181 -2.50 -0.22 -9.94
CA PHE A 181 -1.99 -1.17 -8.95
C PHE A 181 -2.12 -2.62 -9.44
N ALA A 182 -3.23 -3.00 -10.06
CA ALA A 182 -3.42 -4.32 -10.65
C ALA A 182 -2.43 -4.58 -11.79
N ALA A 183 -2.20 -3.60 -12.67
CA ALA A 183 -1.21 -3.69 -13.74
C ALA A 183 0.22 -3.84 -13.18
N PHE A 184 0.54 -3.10 -12.12
CA PHE A 184 1.79 -3.24 -11.37
C PHE A 184 1.94 -4.66 -10.81
N TRP A 185 0.91 -5.13 -10.11
CA TRP A 185 0.88 -6.43 -9.46
C TRP A 185 1.10 -7.55 -10.48
N ILE A 186 0.34 -7.56 -11.58
CA ILE A 186 0.50 -8.53 -12.68
C ILE A 186 1.93 -8.50 -13.23
N SER A 187 2.46 -7.31 -13.51
CA SER A 187 3.83 -7.16 -14.02
C SER A 187 4.88 -7.72 -13.05
N GLN A 188 4.72 -7.45 -11.75
CA GLN A 188 5.59 -7.97 -10.69
C GLN A 188 5.47 -9.48 -10.55
N THR A 189 4.25 -10.01 -10.52
CA THR A 189 4.00 -11.45 -10.44
C THR A 189 4.65 -12.18 -11.61
N GLN A 190 4.48 -11.70 -12.83
CA GLN A 190 5.11 -12.32 -14.02
C GLN A 190 6.64 -12.28 -13.96
N GLU A 191 7.24 -11.18 -13.49
CA GLU A 191 8.70 -11.08 -13.38
C GLU A 191 9.28 -12.00 -12.32
N LEU A 192 8.65 -11.99 -11.15
CA LEU A 192 9.21 -12.60 -9.95
C LEU A 192 8.67 -14.02 -9.72
N TRP A 193 7.82 -14.54 -10.62
CA TRP A 193 7.24 -15.87 -10.52
C TRP A 193 8.30 -16.95 -10.31
N ASN A 194 9.42 -16.86 -11.04
CA ASN A 194 10.52 -17.82 -10.98
C ASN A 194 11.76 -17.29 -10.25
N GLU A 195 11.90 -15.97 -10.08
CA GLU A 195 13.08 -15.35 -9.47
C GLU A 195 12.93 -15.10 -7.95
N GLY A 196 11.70 -15.01 -7.43
CA GLY A 196 11.45 -14.62 -6.04
C GLY A 196 11.74 -13.14 -5.75
N ILE A 197 12.11 -12.80 -4.51
CA ILE A 197 12.37 -11.41 -4.11
C ILE A 197 13.71 -10.94 -4.70
N ARG A 198 13.73 -9.77 -5.36
CA ARG A 198 14.98 -9.13 -5.82
C ARG A 198 15.88 -8.84 -4.61
N GLN A 199 16.91 -9.68 -4.39
CA GLN A 199 17.85 -9.51 -3.29
C GLN A 199 18.68 -8.23 -3.49
N GLU A 200 18.71 -7.33 -2.49
CA GLU A 200 19.82 -6.39 -2.40
C GLU A 200 21.03 -7.20 -1.96
N LEU A 201 22.08 -7.23 -2.79
CA LEU A 201 23.37 -7.79 -2.40
C LEU A 201 23.76 -7.23 -1.02
N PRO A 202 24.14 -8.07 -0.04
CA PRO A 202 24.66 -7.58 1.22
C PRO A 202 25.78 -6.59 0.96
N ARG A 203 25.74 -5.43 1.63
CA ARG A 203 26.76 -4.37 1.54
C ARG A 203 28.20 -4.88 1.85
N SER A 204 28.32 -6.12 2.37
CA SER A 204 29.55 -6.85 2.67
C SER A 204 30.27 -7.46 1.45
N GLN A 205 29.66 -7.51 0.25
CA GLN A 205 30.31 -8.06 -0.96
C GLN A 205 30.74 -7.02 -2.00
N ALA A 206 30.81 -5.75 -1.61
CA ALA A 206 31.57 -4.75 -2.36
C ALA A 206 33.07 -4.97 -2.11
N THR A 207 33.61 -6.10 -2.60
CA THR A 207 35.06 -6.31 -2.67
C THR A 207 35.59 -5.26 -3.65
N PRO A 208 36.53 -4.37 -3.26
CA PRO A 208 37.26 -3.57 -4.22
C PRO A 208 37.94 -4.55 -5.18
N SER A 209 37.72 -4.40 -6.49
CA SER A 209 38.54 -5.13 -7.48
C SER A 209 40.01 -4.90 -7.13
N PRO A 210 40.82 -5.95 -6.93
CA PRO A 210 42.25 -5.76 -6.79
C PRO A 210 42.74 -5.14 -8.10
N LEU A 211 43.30 -3.93 -8.00
CA LEU A 211 44.04 -3.30 -9.08
C LEU A 211 45.03 -4.33 -9.62
N ARG A 212 44.82 -4.71 -10.87
CA ARG A 212 45.68 -5.62 -11.62
C ARG A 212 47.04 -4.93 -11.73
N SER A 213 47.97 -5.33 -10.87
CA SER A 213 49.38 -4.97 -10.98
C SER A 213 49.90 -5.55 -12.30
N SER A 214 50.06 -4.69 -13.31
CA SER A 214 50.91 -4.98 -14.45
C SER A 214 52.31 -4.51 -14.09
N ALA A 215 53.11 -5.44 -13.59
CA ALA A 215 54.56 -5.37 -13.71
C ALA A 215 54.90 -5.30 -15.20
N VAL A 216 55.69 -4.30 -15.57
CA VAL A 216 56.41 -4.24 -16.83
C VAL A 216 57.89 -4.30 -16.46
N GLU A 217 58.56 -5.28 -17.05
CA GLU A 217 60.02 -5.47 -17.05
C GLU A 217 60.79 -4.24 -17.54
#